data_AF-A0A1R3JUZ8-F1
#
_entry.id   AF-A0A1R3JUZ8-F1
#
_cell.length_a   1.000
_cell.length_b   1.000
_cell.length_c   1.000
_cell.angle_alpha   90.00
_cell.angle_beta   90.00
_cell.angle_gamma   90.00
#
_symmetry.space_group_name_H-M   'P 1'
#
loop_
_entity.id
_entity.type
_entity.pdbx_description
1 polymer ?
#
loop_
_entity_poly.entity_id
_entity_poly.type
_entity_poly.pdbx_seq_one_letter_code
_entity_poly.pdbx_strand_id
1 'polypeptide(L)'
;MRKIDSSKYIVYFTVASITLNLILITNLCVSGKWKLSWSSQAAIEAETVAAISCSGHGRAFLDGLVLDGKQPICECNSCYQGSDCSNFIPGCAANVDGSDAGTNMIEFVTSPNNPDGQLNKAVLHGPFAKAIYDRAYYWPHFTPIPAPADEDVMMFTLSKLTGHAGSRFG
;
A
#
# COMPACT_ATOMS: atom_id res chain seq x y z
N MET A 1 -59.35 3.95 25.85
CA MET A 1 -58.10 3.55 25.16
C MET A 1 -57.14 4.73 25.21
N ARG A 2 -56.13 4.74 26.09
CA ARG A 2 -55.19 5.88 26.21
C ARG A 2 -54.15 5.79 25.09
N LYS A 3 -54.05 6.81 24.22
CA LYS A 3 -52.86 6.99 23.38
C LYS A 3 -51.71 7.39 24.31
N ILE A 4 -50.81 6.44 24.58
CA ILE A 4 -49.54 6.73 25.26
C ILE A 4 -48.73 7.61 24.30
N ASP A 5 -48.21 8.72 24.83
CA ASP A 5 -47.59 9.79 24.04
C ASP A 5 -46.15 9.40 23.64
N SER A 6 -46.08 8.45 22.68
CA SER A 6 -44.86 7.74 22.23
C SER A 6 -43.69 8.68 21.90
N SER A 7 -44.01 9.87 21.35
CA SER A 7 -43.03 10.90 20.99
C SER A 7 -42.11 11.30 22.16
N LYS A 8 -42.67 11.48 23.37
CA LYS A 8 -41.89 11.90 24.55
C LYS A 8 -40.89 10.84 25.01
N TYR A 9 -41.25 9.56 24.88
CA TYR A 9 -40.36 8.45 25.22
C TYR A 9 -39.23 8.33 24.20
N ILE A 10 -39.51 8.47 22.89
CA ILE A 10 -38.50 8.46 21.83
C ILE A 10 -37.46 9.57 22.06
N VAL A 11 -37.89 10.80 22.35
CA VAL A 11 -36.98 11.92 22.67
C VAL A 11 -36.15 11.65 23.93
N TYR A 12 -36.74 11.03 24.96
CA TYR A 12 -35.99 10.64 26.16
C TYR A 12 -34.90 9.60 25.85
N PHE A 13 -35.20 8.59 25.03
CA PHE A 13 -34.24 7.56 24.64
C PHE A 13 -33.10 8.11 23.77
N THR A 14 -33.38 9.02 22.84
CA THR A 14 -32.31 9.61 22.00
C THR A 14 -31.40 10.53 22.82
N VAL A 15 -31.95 11.38 23.70
CA VAL A 15 -31.16 12.22 24.60
C VAL A 15 -30.33 11.38 25.58
N ALA A 16 -30.91 10.33 26.17
CA ALA A 16 -30.18 9.43 27.07
C ALA A 16 -29.02 8.72 26.35
N SER A 17 -29.25 8.25 25.11
CA SER A 17 -28.20 7.63 24.28
C SER A 17 -27.07 8.59 23.95
N ILE A 18 -27.38 9.83 23.54
CA ILE A 18 -26.36 10.86 23.25
C ILE A 18 -25.56 11.18 24.52
N THR A 19 -26.24 11.38 25.64
CA THR A 19 -25.58 11.68 26.93
C THR A 19 -24.66 10.54 27.37
N LEU A 20 -25.09 9.28 27.24
CA LEU A 20 -24.28 8.11 27.57
C LEU A 20 -23.03 8.00 26.68
N ASN A 21 -23.17 8.21 25.36
CA ASN A 21 -22.03 8.19 24.44
C ASN A 21 -21.04 9.33 24.74
N LEU A 22 -21.51 10.54 25.04
CA LEU A 22 -20.66 11.65 25.45
C LEU A 22 -19.93 11.37 26.77
N ILE A 23 -20.59 10.74 27.76
CA ILE A 23 -19.96 10.31 29.01
C ILE A 23 -18.91 9.21 28.76
N LEU A 24 -19.16 8.26 27.84
CA LEU A 24 -18.17 7.25 27.46
C LEU A 24 -16.95 7.87 26.77
N ILE A 25 -17.17 8.75 25.78
CA ILE A 25 -16.09 9.42 25.03
C ILE A 25 -15.26 10.30 25.95
N THR A 26 -15.89 11.09 26.82
CA THR A 26 -15.16 11.93 27.79
C THR A 26 -14.39 11.08 28.79
N ASN A 27 -14.94 9.97 29.31
CA ASN A 27 -14.17 9.05 30.14
C ASN A 27 -12.99 8.41 29.38
N LEU A 28 -13.18 8.01 28.11
CA LEU A 28 -12.11 7.45 27.27
C LEU A 28 -10.97 8.44 27.02
N CYS A 29 -11.29 9.70 26.71
CA CYS A 29 -10.29 10.73 26.44
C CYS A 29 -9.63 11.27 27.72
N VAL A 30 -10.39 11.46 28.80
CA VAL A 30 -9.90 12.12 30.03
C VAL A 30 -9.26 11.14 31.03
N SER A 31 -9.62 9.85 31.03
CA SER A 31 -9.03 8.86 31.98
C SER A 31 -7.55 8.54 31.73
N GLY A 32 -6.87 9.21 30.78
CA GLY A 32 -5.44 9.04 30.54
C GLY A 32 -5.01 7.64 30.06
N LYS A 33 -5.95 6.74 29.75
CA LYS A 33 -5.67 5.37 29.28
C LYS A 33 -4.95 5.32 27.92
N TRP A 34 -4.93 6.43 27.20
CA TRP A 34 -4.18 6.65 25.96
C TRP A 34 -2.78 7.26 26.19
N LYS A 35 -2.21 7.14 27.39
CA LYS A 35 -0.80 7.48 27.60
C LYS A 35 0.06 6.44 26.87
N LEU A 36 0.54 6.81 25.69
CA LEU A 36 1.45 6.02 24.88
C LEU A 36 2.63 5.60 25.76
N SER A 37 2.84 4.29 25.92
CA SER A 37 3.74 3.74 26.95
C SER A 37 4.92 3.05 26.29
N TRP A 38 4.96 1.72 26.29
CA TRP A 38 6.07 0.93 25.77
C TRP A 38 6.35 1.20 24.27
N SER A 39 5.32 1.53 23.49
CA SER A 39 5.45 1.86 22.06
C SER A 39 5.89 3.29 21.78
N SER A 40 5.96 4.17 22.79
CA SER A 40 6.26 5.60 22.58
C SER A 40 7.66 5.81 22.01
N GLN A 41 8.65 5.04 22.46
CA GLN A 41 10.03 5.16 21.98
C GLN A 41 10.13 4.71 20.51
N ALA A 42 9.56 3.55 20.19
CA ALA A 42 9.55 3.01 18.83
C ALA A 42 8.80 3.92 17.83
N ALA A 43 7.72 4.58 18.28
CA ALA A 43 7.01 5.57 17.47
C ALA A 43 7.88 6.80 17.17
N ILE A 44 8.56 7.37 18.18
CA ILE A 44 9.46 8.52 18.02
C ILE A 44 10.64 8.17 17.10
N GLU A 45 11.21 6.98 17.23
CA GLU A 45 12.30 6.51 16.35
C GLU A 45 11.82 6.37 14.89
N ALA A 46 10.64 5.76 14.68
CA ALA A 46 10.05 5.64 13.34
C ALA A 46 9.71 7.01 12.72
N GLU A 47 9.14 7.94 13.49
CA GLU A 47 8.86 9.31 13.06
C GLU A 47 10.14 10.08 12.72
N THR A 48 11.18 9.93 13.54
CA THR A 48 12.49 10.60 13.33
C THR A 48 13.16 10.11 12.04
N VAL A 49 13.11 8.80 11.77
CA VAL A 49 13.66 8.22 10.54
C VAL A 49 12.83 8.59 9.31
N ALA A 50 11.50 8.59 9.42
CA ALA A 50 10.61 9.00 8.34
C ALA A 50 10.75 10.50 7.99
N ALA A 51 11.23 11.32 8.92
CA ALA A 51 11.51 12.75 8.71
C ALA A 51 12.86 13.04 8.04
N ILE A 52 13.70 12.02 7.75
CA ILE A 52 14.99 12.22 7.06
C ILE A 52 14.76 12.61 5.60
N SER A 53 15.29 13.77 5.20
CA SER A 53 15.16 14.30 3.84
C SER A 53 16.12 13.60 2.86
N CYS A 54 15.59 12.65 2.09
CA CYS A 54 16.29 11.99 0.98
C CYS A 54 15.89 12.56 -0.39
N SER A 55 15.71 13.89 -0.47
CA SER A 55 15.48 14.71 -1.66
C SER A 55 14.43 14.22 -2.68
N GLY A 56 13.46 13.41 -2.24
CA GLY A 56 12.46 12.77 -3.12
C GLY A 56 13.01 11.66 -4.02
N HIS A 57 14.30 11.32 -3.89
CA HIS A 57 15.00 10.35 -4.72
C HIS A 57 15.57 9.16 -3.92
N GLY A 58 15.21 9.07 -2.64
CA GLY A 58 15.49 7.94 -1.77
C GLY A 58 14.63 7.97 -0.51
N ARG A 59 14.99 7.15 0.48
CA ARG A 59 14.36 7.08 1.82
C ARG A 59 15.31 6.44 2.83
N ALA A 60 15.20 6.79 4.10
CA ALA A 60 15.93 6.15 5.19
C ALA A 60 15.06 5.11 5.90
N PHE A 61 15.69 4.12 6.55
CA PHE A 61 15.03 3.03 7.28
C PHE A 61 15.63 2.87 8.68
N LEU A 62 14.83 2.33 9.62
CA LEU A 62 15.23 2.12 11.03
C LEU A 62 16.43 1.18 11.17
N ASP A 63 16.52 0.21 10.26
CA ASP A 63 17.56 -0.80 10.10
C ASP A 63 18.58 -0.45 9.01
N GLY A 64 18.51 0.77 8.45
CA GLY A 64 19.45 1.26 7.44
C GLY A 64 20.89 1.36 7.97
N LEU A 65 21.87 1.34 7.06
CA LEU A 65 23.29 1.41 7.42
C LEU A 65 23.60 2.70 8.21
N VAL A 66 24.09 2.52 9.44
CA VAL A 66 24.53 3.60 10.33
C VAL A 66 26.03 3.78 10.25
N LEU A 67 26.48 4.96 9.79
CA LEU A 67 27.87 5.40 9.93
C LEU A 67 28.05 6.20 11.23
N ASP A 68 29.07 5.85 12.01
CA ASP A 68 29.54 6.57 13.22
C ASP A 68 28.46 6.97 14.24
N GLY A 69 27.45 6.10 14.44
CA GLY A 69 26.41 6.31 15.46
C GLY A 69 25.45 7.49 15.17
N LYS A 70 25.36 7.92 13.91
CA LYS A 70 24.41 8.95 13.46
C LYS A 70 23.11 8.34 12.92
N GLN A 71 22.23 9.19 12.40
CA GLN A 71 21.00 8.77 11.72
C GLN A 71 21.28 7.83 10.53
N PRO A 72 20.36 6.92 10.20
CA PRO A 72 20.51 6.00 9.08
C PRO A 72 20.59 6.72 7.73
N ILE A 73 21.38 6.15 6.81
CA ILE A 73 21.64 6.72 5.48
C ILE A 73 20.44 6.50 4.55
N CYS A 74 20.22 7.43 3.62
CA CYS A 74 19.24 7.29 2.55
C CYS A 74 19.59 6.16 1.57
N GLU A 75 18.67 5.22 1.36
CA GLU A 75 18.69 4.32 0.22
C GLU A 75 18.12 5.04 -1.00
N CYS A 76 18.94 5.17 -2.06
CA CYS A 76 18.59 5.90 -3.26
C CYS A 76 17.90 5.04 -4.32
N ASN A 77 17.01 5.66 -5.09
CA ASN A 77 16.43 5.09 -6.29
C ASN A 77 17.50 4.86 -7.37
N SER A 78 17.22 3.96 -8.32
CA SER A 78 18.10 3.71 -9.47
C SER A 78 18.55 5.01 -10.14
N CYS A 79 19.86 5.10 -10.44
CA CYS A 79 20.52 6.27 -11.03
C CYS A 79 20.61 7.54 -10.14
N TYR A 80 20.37 7.45 -8.83
CA TYR A 80 20.63 8.52 -7.86
C TYR A 80 21.67 8.12 -6.80
N GLN A 81 22.43 9.09 -6.29
CA GLN A 81 23.47 8.90 -5.27
C GLN A 81 23.67 10.15 -4.40
N GLY A 82 24.55 10.03 -3.39
CA GLY A 82 24.82 11.05 -2.37
C GLY A 82 24.11 10.72 -1.06
N SER A 83 24.48 11.39 0.03
CA SER A 83 23.95 11.13 1.38
C SER A 83 22.44 11.39 1.51
N ASP A 84 21.90 12.23 0.63
CA ASP A 84 20.50 12.66 0.53
C ASP A 84 19.85 12.23 -0.80
N CYS A 85 20.55 11.44 -1.62
CA CYS A 85 20.12 11.04 -2.97
C CYS A 85 19.89 12.17 -3.99
N SER A 86 20.38 13.39 -3.73
CA SER A 86 20.19 14.54 -4.64
C SER A 86 20.92 14.42 -5.99
N ASN A 87 21.95 13.58 -6.11
CA ASN A 87 22.83 13.59 -7.27
C ASN A 87 22.43 12.50 -8.28
N PHE A 88 21.97 12.91 -9.46
CA PHE A 88 21.74 12.00 -10.58
C PHE A 88 23.07 11.48 -11.17
N ILE A 89 23.10 10.21 -11.57
CA ILE A 89 24.26 9.57 -12.21
C ILE A 89 24.09 9.62 -13.74
N PRO A 90 24.87 10.43 -14.49
CA PRO A 90 24.77 10.50 -15.95
C PRO A 90 25.20 9.18 -16.60
N GLY A 91 24.45 8.73 -17.61
CA GLY A 91 24.78 7.51 -18.37
C GLY A 91 24.32 6.18 -17.73
N CYS A 92 23.55 6.24 -16.64
CA CYS A 92 22.93 5.06 -16.03
C CYS A 92 21.80 4.49 -16.93
N ALA A 93 21.87 3.20 -17.27
CA ALA A 93 20.92 2.53 -18.17
C ALA A 93 19.79 1.80 -17.41
N ALA A 94 18.58 1.82 -17.98
CA ALA A 94 17.46 1.00 -17.53
C ALA A 94 17.50 -0.39 -18.18
N ASN A 95 17.14 -1.44 -17.44
CA ASN A 95 17.35 -2.85 -17.81
C ASN A 95 16.03 -3.61 -18.03
N VAL A 96 15.78 -4.13 -19.25
CA VAL A 96 14.62 -4.98 -19.62
C VAL A 96 14.97 -5.85 -20.85
N ASP A 97 15.00 -7.18 -20.74
CA ASP A 97 15.32 -8.14 -21.84
C ASP A 97 14.31 -9.32 -21.94
N GLY A 98 14.14 -9.95 -23.12
CA GLY A 98 13.25 -11.11 -23.34
C GLY A 98 13.43 -11.88 -24.68
N SER A 99 12.90 -13.11 -24.77
CA SER A 99 12.84 -14.03 -25.95
C SER A 99 11.98 -15.29 -25.60
N ASP A 100 11.58 -16.27 -26.43
CA ASP A 100 11.57 -16.52 -27.91
C ASP A 100 10.44 -17.54 -28.26
N ALA A 101 10.09 -17.79 -29.54
CA ALA A 101 8.91 -18.61 -29.94
C ALA A 101 9.20 -20.00 -30.56
N GLY A 102 8.71 -21.07 -29.93
CA GLY A 102 8.78 -22.46 -30.45
C GLY A 102 8.77 -23.57 -29.40
N THR A 103 8.82 -23.22 -28.12
CA THR A 103 8.75 -24.13 -26.96
C THR A 103 7.33 -24.19 -26.37
N ASN A 104 7.09 -24.97 -25.31
CA ASN A 104 5.89 -24.76 -24.49
C ASN A 104 5.97 -23.36 -23.87
N MET A 105 5.02 -22.50 -24.20
CA MET A 105 5.08 -21.08 -23.87
C MET A 105 4.21 -20.75 -22.67
N ILE A 106 4.82 -20.10 -21.67
CA ILE A 106 4.09 -19.45 -20.58
C ILE A 106 4.09 -17.95 -20.89
N GLU A 107 2.94 -17.44 -21.29
CA GLU A 107 2.71 -16.01 -21.52
C GLU A 107 2.41 -15.32 -20.19
N PHE A 108 3.22 -14.33 -19.81
CA PHE A 108 2.91 -13.45 -18.69
C PHE A 108 2.06 -12.29 -19.21
N VAL A 109 0.80 -12.23 -18.77
CA VAL A 109 -0.19 -11.23 -19.21
C VAL A 109 -0.43 -10.22 -18.10
N THR A 110 0.28 -9.11 -18.14
CA THR A 110 0.09 -8.00 -17.19
C THR A 110 -1.14 -7.18 -17.60
N SER A 111 -2.17 -7.12 -16.75
CA SER A 111 -3.44 -6.48 -17.09
C SER A 111 -4.14 -5.92 -15.83
N PRO A 112 -4.05 -4.59 -15.56
CA PRO A 112 -3.49 -3.53 -16.40
C PRO A 112 -2.00 -3.66 -16.62
N ASN A 113 -1.58 -3.40 -17.85
CA ASN A 113 -0.21 -3.52 -18.29
C ASN A 113 0.69 -2.40 -17.74
N ASN A 114 1.98 -2.68 -17.66
CA ASN A 114 3.02 -1.75 -17.25
C ASN A 114 3.99 -1.59 -18.45
N PRO A 115 4.15 -0.39 -19.04
CA PRO A 115 3.89 0.92 -18.45
C PRO A 115 2.58 1.63 -18.87
N ASP A 116 1.81 1.11 -19.82
CA ASP A 116 0.74 1.87 -20.49
C ASP A 116 -0.67 1.77 -19.87
N GLY A 117 -0.85 0.93 -18.85
CA GLY A 117 -2.13 0.75 -18.14
C GLY A 117 -3.22 0.01 -18.93
N GLN A 118 -2.91 -0.58 -20.10
CA GLN A 118 -3.92 -1.23 -20.94
C GLN A 118 -4.40 -2.58 -20.36
N LEU A 119 -5.69 -2.88 -20.53
CA LEU A 119 -6.27 -4.17 -20.13
C LEU A 119 -5.98 -5.25 -21.17
N ASN A 120 -4.76 -5.78 -21.12
CA ASN A 120 -4.29 -6.83 -22.03
C ASN A 120 -4.95 -8.18 -21.75
N LYS A 121 -4.90 -9.04 -22.77
CA LYS A 121 -5.28 -10.46 -22.75
C LYS A 121 -4.17 -11.27 -23.42
N ALA A 122 -4.13 -12.58 -23.13
CA ALA A 122 -3.22 -13.50 -23.79
C ALA A 122 -3.35 -13.41 -25.32
N VAL A 123 -2.21 -13.32 -26.00
CA VAL A 123 -2.08 -13.29 -27.46
C VAL A 123 -1.72 -14.67 -28.01
N LEU A 124 -1.03 -15.50 -27.20
CA LEU A 124 -0.69 -16.86 -27.57
C LEU A 124 -1.89 -17.79 -27.34
N HIS A 125 -2.21 -18.58 -28.36
CA HIS A 125 -3.34 -19.49 -28.37
C HIS A 125 -2.93 -20.86 -28.92
N GLY A 126 -3.44 -21.92 -28.32
CA GLY A 126 -3.20 -23.31 -28.74
C GLY A 126 -2.84 -24.23 -27.57
N PRO A 127 -2.68 -25.55 -27.83
CA PRO A 127 -2.45 -26.54 -26.78
C PRO A 127 -1.08 -26.43 -26.08
N PHE A 128 -0.13 -25.73 -26.70
CA PHE A 128 1.25 -25.54 -26.19
C PHE A 128 1.47 -24.17 -25.53
N ALA A 129 0.43 -23.35 -25.42
CA ALA A 129 0.47 -22.03 -24.78
C ALA A 129 -0.39 -22.01 -23.52
N LYS A 130 0.14 -21.45 -22.44
CA LYS A 130 -0.59 -21.16 -21.19
C LYS A 130 -0.28 -19.73 -20.75
N ALA A 131 -1.26 -19.08 -20.12
CA ALA A 131 -1.12 -17.71 -19.65
C ALA A 131 -1.16 -17.65 -18.12
N ILE A 132 -0.31 -16.80 -17.54
CA ILE A 132 -0.35 -16.38 -16.14
C ILE A 132 -0.68 -14.89 -16.15
N TYR A 133 -1.80 -14.52 -15.52
CA TYR A 133 -2.25 -13.13 -15.49
C TYR A 133 -1.68 -12.41 -14.28
N ASP A 134 -0.80 -11.42 -14.50
CA ASP A 134 -0.41 -10.48 -13.45
C ASP A 134 -1.50 -9.41 -13.32
N ARG A 135 -2.25 -9.50 -12.21
CA ARG A 135 -3.33 -8.62 -11.80
C ARG A 135 -2.89 -7.64 -10.71
N ALA A 136 -1.58 -7.42 -10.51
CA ALA A 136 -1.05 -6.49 -9.51
C ALA A 136 -1.71 -5.10 -9.54
N TYR A 137 -1.98 -4.57 -10.74
CA TYR A 137 -2.64 -3.27 -10.94
C TYR A 137 -4.16 -3.36 -11.15
N TYR A 138 -4.81 -4.54 -11.09
CA TYR A 138 -6.24 -4.70 -11.39
C TYR A 138 -7.14 -4.27 -10.21
N TRP A 139 -7.00 -2.99 -9.84
CA TRP A 139 -7.67 -2.34 -8.73
C TRP A 139 -8.24 -0.99 -9.20
N PRO A 140 -9.32 -0.49 -8.56
CA PRO A 140 -9.94 0.80 -8.90
C PRO A 140 -8.99 2.02 -8.88
N HIS A 141 -7.82 1.91 -8.26
CA HIS A 141 -6.78 2.95 -8.23
C HIS A 141 -6.07 3.14 -9.59
N PHE A 142 -6.05 2.12 -10.45
CA PHE A 142 -5.33 2.15 -11.73
C PHE A 142 -6.22 1.94 -12.94
N THR A 143 -7.36 1.24 -12.79
CA THR A 143 -8.25 0.91 -13.90
C THR A 143 -9.72 0.82 -13.45
N PRO A 144 -10.70 1.14 -14.32
CA PRO A 144 -12.06 0.67 -14.14
C PRO A 144 -12.10 -0.87 -14.09
N ILE A 145 -13.02 -1.44 -13.31
CA ILE A 145 -13.21 -2.90 -13.22
C ILE A 145 -14.41 -3.30 -14.11
N PRO A 146 -14.20 -3.72 -15.37
CA PRO A 146 -15.30 -4.07 -16.27
C PRO A 146 -15.98 -5.39 -15.91
N ALA A 147 -15.25 -6.32 -15.30
CA ALA A 147 -15.72 -7.63 -14.86
C ALA A 147 -14.81 -8.18 -13.74
N PRO A 148 -15.25 -9.16 -12.94
CA PRO A 148 -14.34 -9.98 -12.14
C PRO A 148 -13.28 -10.63 -13.04
N ALA A 149 -12.05 -10.81 -12.53
CA ALA A 149 -11.02 -11.58 -13.21
C ALA A 149 -11.30 -13.08 -13.02
N ASP A 150 -11.18 -13.86 -14.10
CA ASP A 150 -11.61 -15.27 -14.16
C ASP A 150 -10.70 -16.05 -15.13
N GLU A 151 -9.42 -16.14 -14.79
CA GLU A 151 -8.39 -16.81 -15.60
C GLU A 151 -7.70 -17.96 -14.84
N ASP A 152 -7.22 -18.98 -15.56
CA ASP A 152 -6.59 -20.23 -15.03
C ASP A 152 -5.62 -19.98 -13.85
N VAL A 153 -4.75 -18.97 -13.98
CA VAL A 153 -3.79 -18.54 -12.96
C VAL A 153 -3.74 -17.02 -12.95
N MET A 154 -4.01 -16.43 -11.79
CA MET A 154 -3.97 -14.98 -11.55
C MET A 154 -3.08 -14.67 -10.35
N MET A 155 -2.26 -13.63 -10.46
CA MET A 155 -1.35 -13.16 -9.41
C MET A 155 -1.74 -11.76 -8.93
N PHE A 156 -1.71 -11.52 -7.63
CA PHE A 156 -2.00 -10.23 -7.01
C PHE A 156 -0.84 -9.83 -6.08
N THR A 157 -0.83 -8.60 -5.55
CA THR A 157 0.15 -8.22 -4.52
C THR A 157 -0.31 -7.04 -3.66
N LEU A 158 0.00 -7.09 -2.37
CA LEU A 158 -0.16 -5.95 -1.45
C LEU A 158 0.69 -4.75 -1.86
N SER A 159 1.78 -4.97 -2.61
CA SER A 159 2.68 -3.92 -3.13
C SER A 159 1.95 -2.84 -3.92
N LYS A 160 0.86 -3.19 -4.61
CA LYS A 160 0.10 -2.30 -5.49
C LYS A 160 -1.34 -2.07 -5.01
N LEU A 161 -1.92 -3.02 -4.26
CA LEU A 161 -3.20 -2.80 -3.58
C LEU A 161 -3.08 -1.77 -2.43
N THR A 162 -2.13 -1.96 -1.51
CA THR A 162 -1.99 -1.14 -0.29
C THR A 162 -0.67 -0.37 -0.21
N GLY A 163 0.20 -0.47 -1.22
CA GLY A 163 1.53 0.14 -1.22
C GLY A 163 2.58 -0.60 -0.36
N HIS A 164 2.21 -1.72 0.29
CA HIS A 164 3.06 -2.43 1.24
C HIS A 164 4.08 -3.36 0.55
N ALA A 165 4.89 -2.81 -0.35
CA ALA A 165 5.88 -3.57 -1.12
C ALA A 165 6.98 -4.21 -0.25
N GLY A 166 7.25 -3.63 0.93
CA GLY A 166 8.20 -4.18 1.91
C GLY A 166 7.75 -5.51 2.51
N SER A 167 6.46 -5.83 2.51
CA SER A 167 5.93 -7.10 3.04
C SER A 167 6.21 -8.31 2.15
N ARG A 168 6.65 -8.09 0.89
CA ARG A 168 6.98 -9.15 -0.10
C ARG A 168 5.88 -10.21 -0.26
N PHE A 169 4.61 -9.80 -0.18
CA PHE A 169 3.44 -10.67 -0.16
C PHE A 169 2.57 -10.50 -1.42
N GLY A 170 2.10 -11.61 -1.97
CA GLY A 170 1.23 -11.74 -3.15
C GLY A 170 0.72 -13.17 -3.29
#